data_AF-A0A2K5DDM9-F1
#
_entry.id   AF-A0A2K5DDM9-F1
#
_cell.length_a   1.000
_cell.length_b   1.000
_cell.length_c   1.000
_cell.angle_alpha   90.00
_cell.angle_beta   90.00
_cell.angle_gamma   90.00
#
_symmetry.space_group_name_H-M   'P 1'
#
loop_
_entity.id
_entity.type
_entity.pdbx_description
1 polymer ?
#
loop_
_entity_poly.entity_id
_entity_poly.type
_entity_poly.pdbx_seq_one_letter_code
_entity_poly.pdbx_strand_id
1 'polypeptide(L)' 'MRTSYLLLFTLCLVLCDMASGDTFLTGLGYRSDHYTCVKGGGQCLYSACPIYTKVQGTCYGGKAKCCK' A
#
# COMPACT_ATOMS: atom_id res chain seq x y z
N MET A 1 -23.84 36.90 8.70
CA MET A 1 -24.06 35.57 9.31
C MET A 1 -23.94 34.43 8.31
N ARG A 2 -24.69 34.43 7.19
CA ARG A 2 -24.71 33.30 6.23
C ARG A 2 -23.43 33.15 5.38
N THR A 3 -22.78 34.27 5.05
CA THR A 3 -21.52 34.32 4.29
C THR A 3 -20.33 33.78 5.06
N SER A 4 -20.30 33.99 6.38
CA SER A 4 -19.25 33.46 7.27
C SER A 4 -19.27 31.94 7.33
N TYR A 5 -20.46 31.33 7.29
CA TYR A 5 -20.61 29.87 7.21
C TYR A 5 -20.12 29.29 5.88
N LEU A 6 -20.38 29.98 4.77
CA LEU A 6 -19.89 29.57 3.46
C LEU A 6 -18.37 29.62 3.39
N LEU A 7 -17.76 30.66 3.95
CA LEU A 7 -16.31 30.78 4.07
C LEU A 7 -15.69 29.70 4.97
N LEU A 8 -16.36 29.34 6.08
CA LEU A 8 -15.90 28.25 6.93
C LEU A 8 -15.96 26.90 6.20
N PHE A 9 -17.03 26.68 5.43
CA PHE A 9 -17.23 25.45 4.69
C PHE A 9 -16.19 25.27 3.58
N THR A 10 -15.88 26.32 2.83
CA THR A 10 -14.82 26.28 1.81
C THR A 10 -13.44 26.10 2.44
N LEU A 11 -13.18 26.73 3.59
CA LEU A 11 -11.92 26.55 4.32
C LEU A 11 -11.75 25.09 4.77
N CYS A 12 -12.79 24.47 5.32
CA CYS A 12 -12.78 23.06 5.72
C CYS A 12 -12.51 22.11 4.55
N LEU A 13 -13.12 22.36 3.39
CA LEU A 13 -12.87 21.55 2.19
C LEU A 13 -11.40 21.65 1.73
N VAL A 14 -10.82 22.85 1.73
CA VAL A 14 -9.41 23.06 1.36
C VAL A 14 -8.45 22.38 2.35
N LEU A 15 -8.76 22.42 3.66
CA LEU A 15 -7.99 21.72 4.70
C LEU A 15 -8.03 20.19 4.54
N CYS A 16 -9.17 19.62 4.15
CA CYS A 16 -9.28 18.19 3.87
C CYS A 16 -8.45 17.77 2.64
N ASP A 17 -8.44 18.57 1.57
CA ASP A 17 -7.64 18.29 0.37
C ASP A 17 -6.13 18.30 0.66
N MET A 18 -5.65 19.27 1.46
CA MET A 18 -4.22 19.35 1.83
C MET A 18 -3.76 18.21 2.75
N ALA A 19 -4.66 17.59 3.52
CA ALA A 19 -4.37 16.38 4.29
C ALA A 19 -4.38 15.10 3.42
N SER A 20 -4.97 15.17 2.23
CA SER A 20 -5.18 14.02 1.33
C SER A 20 -4.11 13.87 0.25
N GLY A 21 -3.22 14.87 0.09
CA GLY A 21 -2.33 15.02 -1.06
C GLY A 21 -1.27 13.93 -1.26
N ASP A 22 -0.86 13.20 -0.23
CA ASP A 22 0.19 12.16 -0.36
C ASP A 22 -0.13 10.81 0.32
N THR A 23 -1.16 10.74 1.15
CA THR A 23 -1.41 9.55 2.01
C THR A 23 -2.60 8.70 1.57
N PHE A 24 -3.52 9.23 0.75
CA PHE A 24 -4.72 8.48 0.34
C PHE A 24 -4.52 7.66 -0.95
N LEU A 25 -3.68 8.13 -1.88
CA LEU A 25 -3.41 7.42 -3.14
C LEU A 25 -2.41 6.26 -3.00
N THR A 26 -1.61 6.23 -1.94
CA THR A 26 -0.76 5.07 -1.58
C THR A 26 -1.57 3.92 -0.96
N GLY A 27 -2.75 4.20 -0.40
CA GLY A 27 -3.62 3.20 0.24
C GLY A 27 -4.49 2.39 -0.74
N LEU A 28 -4.88 2.97 -1.88
CA LEU A 28 -5.72 2.29 -2.88
C LEU A 28 -4.96 1.23 -3.71
N GLY A 29 -3.63 1.21 -3.61
CA GLY A 29 -2.75 0.30 -4.34
C GLY A 29 -1.90 -0.62 -3.44
N TYR A 30 -2.05 -0.56 -2.11
CA TYR A 30 -1.25 -1.38 -1.19
C TYR A 30 -1.67 -2.85 -1.28
N ARG A 31 -1.09 -3.55 -2.25
CA ARG A 31 -1.21 -5.00 -2.38
C ARG A 31 -0.29 -5.64 -1.37
N SER A 32 -0.80 -6.63 -0.64
CA SER A 32 0.06 -7.42 0.25
C SER A 32 1.23 -8.01 -0.53
N ASP A 33 2.38 -8.06 0.12
CA ASP A 33 3.59 -8.65 -0.42
C ASP A 33 3.35 -10.12 -0.87
N HIS A 34 2.55 -10.86 -0.11
CA HIS A 34 2.03 -12.17 -0.48
C HIS A 34 1.28 -12.18 -1.82
N TYR A 35 0.29 -11.29 -1.98
CA TYR A 35 -0.49 -11.22 -3.21
C TYR A 35 0.38 -10.85 -4.41
N THR A 36 1.32 -9.92 -4.24
CA THR A 36 2.26 -9.52 -5.29
C THR A 36 3.17 -10.68 -5.71
N CYS A 37 3.65 -11.46 -4.74
CA CYS A 37 4.46 -12.65 -5.01
C CYS A 37 3.70 -13.70 -5.83
N VAL A 38 2.51 -14.10 -5.37
CA VAL A 38 1.70 -15.14 -6.01
C VAL A 38 1.23 -14.70 -7.41
N LYS A 39 0.79 -13.45 -7.57
CA LYS A 39 0.43 -12.90 -8.87
C LYS A 39 1.62 -12.88 -9.85
N GLY A 40 2.83 -12.69 -9.33
CA GLY A 40 4.08 -12.76 -10.09
C GLY A 40 4.50 -14.19 -10.46
N GLY A 41 3.76 -15.23 -10.05
CA GLY A 41 4.12 -16.63 -10.25
C GLY A 41 5.20 -17.13 -9.29
N GLY A 42 5.46 -16.41 -8.20
CA GLY A 42 6.34 -16.86 -7.12
C GLY A 42 5.58 -17.63 -6.04
N GLN A 43 6.34 -18.25 -5.15
CA GLN A 43 5.83 -18.95 -3.97
C GLN A 43 6.38 -18.33 -2.69
N CYS A 44 5.56 -18.26 -1.66
CA CYS A 44 5.97 -17.75 -0.35
C CYS A 44 6.48 -18.90 0.52
N LEU A 45 7.72 -18.83 0.96
CA LEU A 45 8.36 -19.84 1.81
C LEU A 45 8.93 -19.19 3.08
N TYR A 46 8.58 -19.74 4.24
CA TYR A 46 9.18 -19.35 5.53
C TYR A 46 10.63 -19.85 5.67
N SER A 47 10.96 -20.93 4.96
CA SER A 47 12.30 -21.48 4.83
C SER A 47 13.08 -20.79 3.70
N ALA A 48 14.32 -21.24 3.47
CA ALA A 48 15.11 -20.79 2.32
C ALA A 48 14.46 -21.19 0.98
N CYS A 49 14.66 -20.37 -0.05
CA CYS A 49 14.20 -20.69 -1.40
C CYS A 49 14.92 -21.94 -1.96
N PRO A 50 14.23 -22.79 -2.74
CA PRO A 50 14.85 -23.89 -3.47
C PRO A 50 16.04 -23.43 -4.32
N ILE A 51 17.01 -24.32 -4.53
CA ILE A 51 18.29 -24.03 -5.23
C ILE A 51 18.09 -23.43 -6.62
N TYR A 52 17.02 -23.81 -7.32
CA TYR A 52 16.70 -23.35 -8.67
C TYR A 52 15.86 -22.07 -8.72
N THR A 53 15.57 -21.45 -7.58
CA THR A 53 14.76 -20.22 -7.48
C THR A 53 15.52 -19.14 -6.74
N LYS A 54 15.15 -17.88 -6.99
CA LYS A 54 15.76 -16.71 -6.33
C LYS A 54 14.75 -16.01 -5.44
N VAL A 55 15.27 -15.37 -4.38
CA VAL A 55 14.48 -14.47 -3.53
C VAL A 55 14.20 -13.21 -4.33
N GLN A 56 12.94 -12.93 -4.63
CA GLN A 56 12.51 -11.72 -5.32
C GLN A 56 11.89 -10.67 -4.39
N GLY A 57 11.58 -11.05 -3.15
CA GLY A 57 10.98 -10.17 -2.16
C GLY A 57 10.58 -10.93 -0.90
N THR A 58 9.62 -10.37 -0.18
CA THR A 58 9.06 -10.96 1.05
C THR A 58 7.59 -11.33 0.90
N CYS A 59 7.08 -12.11 1.85
CA CYS A 59 5.67 -12.39 2.02
C CYS A 59 5.26 -12.26 3.50
N TYR A 60 3.97 -12.02 3.72
CA TYR A 60 3.34 -11.90 5.04
C TYR A 60 3.95 -10.80 5.92
N GLY A 61 4.28 -9.66 5.31
CA GLY A 61 4.91 -8.53 5.99
C GLY A 61 6.35 -8.82 6.41
N GLY A 62 7.12 -9.53 5.58
CA GLY A 62 8.53 -9.82 5.86
C GLY A 62 8.81 -11.15 6.58
N LYS A 63 7.78 -11.92 6.95
CA LYS A 63 7.96 -13.18 7.70
C LYS A 63 8.42 -14.35 6.84
N ALA A 64 8.15 -14.29 5.54
CA ALA A 64 8.54 -15.29 4.56
C ALA A 64 9.25 -14.64 3.37
N LYS A 65 9.92 -15.46 2.57
CA LYS A 65 10.57 -15.04 1.32
C LYS A 65 9.69 -15.38 0.13
N CYS A 66 9.63 -14.48 -0.84
CA CYS A 66 9.03 -14.75 -2.14
C CYS A 66 10.09 -15.38 -3.04
N CYS A 67 9.88 -16.63 -3.45
CA CYS A 67 10.80 -17.43 -4.26
C CYS A 67 10.24 -17.62 -5.67
N LYS A 68 11.03 -17.30 -6.69
CA LYS A 68 10.69 -17.49 -8.10
C LYS A 68 11.93 -17.84 -8.91
#